data_AF-A0A2N2KRD2-F1
#
_entry.id   AF-A0A2N2KRD2-F1
#
_cell.length_a   1.000
_cell.length_b   1.000
_cell.length_c   1.000
_cell.angle_alpha   90.00
_cell.angle_beta   90.00
_cell.angle_gamma   90.00
#
_symmetry.space_group_name_H-M   'P 1'
#
loop_
_entity.id
_entity.type
_entity.pdbx_description
1 polymer ?
#
loop_
_entity_poly.entity_id
_entity_poly.type
_entity_poly.pdbx_seq_one_letter_code
_entity_poly.pdbx_strand_id
1 'polypeptide(L)'
;MLILKSLGFILWNIALGLSLVYLFKWFLFNTKARYIFGKRIPFTPGFLVAKREWVFSKARDILHDYLEQAADPDRSGYLRKWLKQIRVFLWEKTEFVQEWRFLPAKLKQSIRSKIVDAFVNLAGNLLRKTVPRMIEQLRVEHRIDDFDFQFSIDFFYGYFRKYVYKPMLIAFLAVNFLIGIMNMIFFLIVV
;
A
#
# COMPACT_ATOMS: atom_id res chain seq x y z
N MET A 1 16.46 41.62 8.13
CA MET A 1 15.02 41.41 7.93
C MET A 1 14.68 40.50 6.74
N LEU A 2 15.43 40.54 5.63
CA LEU A 2 15.17 39.70 4.43
C LEU A 2 15.24 38.19 4.70
N ILE A 3 16.28 37.70 5.39
CA ILE A 3 16.42 36.27 5.75
C ILE A 3 15.29 35.79 6.68
N LEU A 4 14.83 36.65 7.59
CA LEU A 4 13.73 36.31 8.50
C LEU A 4 12.40 36.19 7.74
N LYS A 5 12.18 37.05 6.74
CA LYS A 5 11.03 36.96 5.83
C LYS A 5 11.12 35.72 4.93
N SER A 6 12.33 35.36 4.50
CA SER A 6 12.55 34.22 3.60
C SER A 6 12.35 32.86 4.31
N LEU A 7 12.65 32.77 5.62
CA LEU A 7 12.30 31.62 6.46
C LEU A 7 10.78 31.37 6.55
N GLY A 8 9.96 32.41 6.37
CA GLY A 8 8.51 32.30 6.31
C GLY A 8 8.02 31.40 5.18
N PHE A 9 8.72 31.34 4.04
CA PHE A 9 8.37 30.46 2.93
C PHE A 9 8.53 28.98 3.29
N ILE A 10 9.55 28.63 4.09
CA ILE A 10 9.76 27.25 4.54
C ILE A 10 8.61 26.83 5.46
N LEU A 11 8.29 27.67 6.45
CA LEU A 11 7.20 27.40 7.40
C LEU A 11 5.84 27.30 6.68
N TRP A 12 5.57 28.19 5.72
CA TRP A 12 4.32 28.19 4.98
C TRP A 12 4.17 26.96 4.08
N ASN A 13 5.22 26.54 3.38
CA ASN A 13 5.18 25.34 2.54
C ASN A 13 5.00 24.08 3.38
N ILE A 14 5.70 23.95 4.52
CA ILE A 14 5.49 22.83 5.45
C ILE A 14 4.05 22.83 5.98
N ALA A 15 3.52 23.99 6.39
CA ALA A 15 2.17 24.10 6.89
C ALA A 15 1.13 23.69 5.82
N LEU A 16 1.30 24.13 4.58
CA LEU A 16 0.45 23.72 3.46
C LEU A 16 0.54 22.21 3.21
N GLY A 17 1.75 21.67 3.10
CA GLY A 17 1.98 20.24 2.88
C GLY A 17 1.35 19.36 3.96
N LEU A 18 1.54 19.73 5.23
CA LEU A 18 0.94 19.01 6.35
C LEU A 18 -0.58 19.17 6.38
N SER A 19 -1.12 20.36 6.08
CA SER A 19 -2.57 20.60 6.04
C SER A 19 -3.28 19.69 5.05
N LEU A 20 -2.67 19.40 3.90
CA LEU A 20 -3.18 18.45 2.91
C LEU A 20 -3.25 17.02 3.48
N VAL A 21 -2.22 16.57 4.18
CA VAL A 21 -2.19 15.24 4.81
C VAL A 21 -3.26 15.14 5.91
N TYR A 22 -3.45 16.21 6.71
CA TYR A 22 -4.51 16.28 7.70
C TYR A 22 -5.91 16.29 7.06
N LEU A 23 -6.12 17.04 5.98
CA LEU A 23 -7.37 17.05 5.22
C LEU A 23 -7.66 15.68 4.63
N PHE A 24 -6.67 14.98 4.11
CA PHE A 24 -6.83 13.64 3.56
C PHE A 24 -7.26 12.63 4.62
N LYS A 25 -6.60 12.64 5.80
CA LYS A 25 -7.02 11.84 6.95
C LYS A 25 -8.44 12.17 7.38
N TRP A 26 -8.78 13.45 7.46
CA TRP A 26 -10.11 13.91 7.85
C TRP A 26 -11.18 13.46 6.84
N PHE A 27 -10.91 13.62 5.54
CA PHE A 27 -11.79 13.18 4.47
C PHE A 27 -12.07 11.68 4.52
N LEU A 28 -11.09 10.85 4.86
CA LEU A 28 -11.26 9.40 4.89
C LEU A 28 -12.01 8.92 6.13
N PHE A 29 -11.68 9.44 7.31
CA PHE A 29 -12.06 8.84 8.60
C PHE A 29 -13.01 9.68 9.46
N ASN A 30 -13.57 10.77 8.95
CA ASN A 30 -14.51 11.59 9.74
C ASN A 30 -15.79 10.81 10.07
N THR A 31 -16.03 10.52 11.34
CA THR A 31 -17.10 9.62 11.79
C THR A 31 -18.50 10.23 11.77
N LYS A 32 -18.65 11.55 11.73
CA LYS A 32 -19.96 12.23 11.82
C LYS A 32 -20.19 13.19 10.65
N ALA A 33 -21.43 13.24 10.16
CA ALA A 33 -21.89 14.35 9.33
C ALA A 33 -21.78 15.64 10.14
N ARG A 34 -21.04 16.62 9.61
CA ARG A 34 -20.86 17.93 10.26
C ARG A 34 -21.72 18.94 9.52
N TYR A 35 -22.30 19.87 10.28
CA TYR A 35 -23.13 20.94 9.77
C TYR A 35 -22.50 22.27 10.17
N ILE A 36 -22.40 23.19 9.21
CA ILE A 36 -21.98 24.58 9.45
C ILE A 36 -23.12 25.46 8.98
N PHE A 37 -23.66 26.30 9.87
CA PHE A 37 -24.82 27.16 9.60
C PHE A 37 -26.03 26.41 9.00
N GLY A 38 -26.33 25.21 9.53
CA GLY A 38 -27.46 24.37 9.06
C GLY A 38 -27.22 23.69 7.71
N LYS A 39 -26.15 24.01 6.97
CA LYS A 39 -25.77 23.33 5.73
C LYS A 39 -24.78 22.20 6.04
N ARG A 40 -25.04 21.01 5.49
CA ARG A 40 -24.14 19.86 5.61
C ARG A 40 -22.82 20.16 4.91
N ILE A 41 -21.70 19.92 5.60
CA ILE A 41 -20.39 20.01 4.97
C ILE A 41 -20.28 18.87 3.95
N PRO A 42 -19.97 19.17 2.67
CA PRO A 42 -19.75 18.12 1.68
C PRO A 42 -18.65 17.18 2.15
N PHE A 43 -18.76 15.89 1.82
CA PHE A 43 -17.80 14.85 2.22
C PHE A 43 -17.76 14.53 3.73
N THR A 44 -18.86 14.79 4.45
CA THR A 44 -19.07 14.29 5.82
C THR A 44 -20.35 13.42 5.89
N PRO A 45 -20.32 12.20 6.49
CA PRO A 45 -19.17 11.54 7.09
C PRO A 45 -18.11 11.18 6.02
N GLY A 46 -16.89 10.90 6.48
CA GLY A 46 -15.74 10.64 5.63
C GLY A 46 -15.95 9.45 4.70
N PHE A 47 -15.19 9.38 3.62
CA PHE A 47 -15.43 8.44 2.51
C PHE A 47 -15.45 6.98 2.97
N LEU A 48 -14.49 6.53 3.79
CA LEU A 48 -14.45 5.15 4.29
C LEU A 48 -15.60 4.83 5.25
N VAL A 49 -16.09 5.85 5.96
CA VAL A 49 -17.23 5.72 6.88
C VAL A 49 -18.54 5.64 6.08
N ALA A 50 -18.71 6.52 5.09
CA ALA A 50 -19.91 6.61 4.26
C ALA A 50 -20.05 5.43 3.29
N LYS A 51 -18.94 4.87 2.81
CA LYS A 51 -18.90 3.75 1.87
C LYS A 51 -18.41 2.46 2.52
N ARG A 52 -18.57 2.34 3.83
CA ARG A 52 -18.16 1.17 4.62
C ARG A 52 -18.62 -0.14 3.97
N GLU A 53 -19.92 -0.29 3.76
CA GLU A 53 -20.51 -1.49 3.14
C GLU A 53 -19.94 -1.78 1.76
N TRP A 54 -19.74 -0.75 0.93
CA TRP A 54 -19.16 -0.89 -0.40
C TRP A 54 -17.69 -1.36 -0.33
N VAL A 55 -16.88 -0.80 0.58
CA VAL A 55 -15.49 -1.22 0.78
C VAL A 55 -15.44 -2.68 1.27
N PHE A 56 -16.33 -3.07 2.17
CA PHE A 56 -16.42 -4.44 2.66
C PHE A 56 -16.85 -5.43 1.60
N SER A 57 -17.90 -5.11 0.85
CA SER A 57 -18.33 -5.91 -0.30
C SER A 57 -17.17 -6.07 -1.27
N LYS A 58 -16.45 -4.99 -1.59
CA LYS A 58 -15.30 -5.09 -2.50
C LYS A 58 -14.17 -5.94 -1.95
N ALA A 59 -13.87 -5.85 -0.65
CA ALA A 59 -12.87 -6.69 -0.01
C ALA A 59 -13.28 -8.17 -0.02
N ARG A 60 -14.56 -8.47 0.21
CA ARG A 60 -15.13 -9.82 0.11
C ARG A 60 -15.04 -10.35 -1.32
N ASP A 61 -15.40 -9.55 -2.32
CA ASP A 61 -15.28 -9.91 -3.73
C ASP A 61 -13.83 -10.26 -4.09
N ILE A 62 -12.87 -9.41 -3.69
CA ILE A 62 -11.44 -9.64 -3.96
C ILE A 62 -10.94 -10.92 -3.27
N LEU A 63 -11.38 -11.17 -2.03
CA LEU A 63 -11.04 -12.39 -1.31
C LEU A 63 -11.62 -13.62 -2.00
N HIS A 64 -12.88 -13.55 -2.43
CA HIS A 64 -13.54 -14.64 -3.14
C HIS A 64 -12.86 -14.92 -4.49
N ASP A 65 -12.61 -13.88 -5.29
CA ASP A 65 -11.85 -13.97 -6.54
C ASP A 65 -10.46 -14.59 -6.33
N TYR A 66 -9.80 -14.27 -5.22
CA TYR A 66 -8.51 -14.84 -4.85
C TYR A 66 -8.62 -16.34 -4.54
N LEU A 67 -9.59 -16.74 -3.71
CA LEU A 67 -9.81 -18.15 -3.36
C LEU A 67 -10.18 -18.98 -4.59
N GLU A 68 -11.01 -18.43 -5.47
CA GLU A 68 -11.39 -19.08 -6.73
C GLU A 68 -10.17 -19.26 -7.67
N GLN A 69 -9.30 -18.25 -7.78
CA GLN A 69 -8.03 -18.34 -8.51
C GLN A 69 -6.98 -19.25 -7.85
N ALA A 70 -7.08 -19.45 -6.54
CA ALA A 70 -6.22 -20.37 -5.82
C ALA A 70 -6.66 -21.83 -6.05
N ALA A 71 -7.99 -22.06 -6.14
CA ALA A 71 -8.59 -23.35 -6.40
C ALA A 71 -8.42 -23.83 -7.85
N ASP A 72 -8.44 -22.92 -8.84
CA ASP A 72 -8.21 -23.24 -10.25
C ASP A 72 -6.79 -22.83 -10.73
N PRO A 73 -5.87 -23.78 -10.94
CA PRO A 73 -4.51 -23.53 -11.37
C PRO A 73 -4.37 -22.89 -12.76
N ASP A 74 -5.32 -23.18 -13.66
CA ASP A 74 -5.24 -22.86 -15.08
C ASP A 74 -5.86 -21.51 -15.41
N ARG A 75 -6.71 -21.00 -14.52
CA ARG A 75 -7.32 -19.68 -14.65
C ARG A 75 -6.28 -18.56 -14.72
N SER A 76 -6.35 -17.76 -15.78
CA SER A 76 -5.50 -16.59 -15.94
C SER A 76 -5.98 -15.45 -15.04
N GLY A 77 -5.22 -15.12 -14.00
CA GLY A 77 -5.58 -14.07 -13.04
C GLY A 77 -4.39 -13.40 -12.37
N TYR A 78 -4.64 -12.66 -11.28
CA TYR A 78 -3.61 -11.95 -10.52
C TYR A 78 -2.59 -12.90 -9.91
N LEU A 79 -3.02 -14.08 -9.45
CA LEU A 79 -2.14 -15.07 -8.83
C LEU A 79 -1.10 -15.61 -9.83
N ARG A 80 -1.50 -15.83 -11.09
CA ARG A 80 -0.59 -16.20 -12.18
C ARG A 80 0.38 -15.06 -12.54
N LYS A 81 -0.11 -13.81 -12.53
CA LYS A 81 0.75 -12.61 -12.73
C LYS A 81 1.78 -12.48 -11.62
N TRP A 82 1.39 -12.70 -10.35
CA TRP A 82 2.30 -12.67 -9.21
C TRP A 82 3.35 -13.77 -9.30
N LEU A 83 2.96 -15.00 -9.63
CA LEU A 83 3.92 -16.10 -9.83
C LEU A 83 4.91 -15.79 -10.97
N LYS A 84 4.46 -15.13 -12.04
CA LYS A 84 5.34 -14.65 -13.12
C LYS A 84 6.31 -13.58 -12.61
N GLN A 85 5.84 -12.62 -11.83
CA GLN A 85 6.70 -11.58 -11.22
C GLN A 85 7.72 -12.18 -10.24
N ILE A 86 7.30 -13.12 -9.40
CA ILE A 86 8.18 -13.87 -8.48
C ILE A 86 9.25 -14.60 -9.28
N ARG A 87 8.88 -15.27 -10.38
CA ARG A 87 9.83 -15.94 -11.28
C ARG A 87 10.86 -14.97 -11.84
N VAL A 88 10.43 -13.81 -12.36
CA VAL A 88 11.34 -12.78 -12.89
C VAL A 88 12.28 -12.25 -11.81
N PHE A 89 11.73 -11.91 -10.64
CA PHE A 89 12.52 -11.44 -9.51
C PHE A 89 13.55 -12.46 -9.04
N LEU A 90 13.17 -13.74 -8.91
CA LEU A 90 14.10 -14.81 -8.55
C LEU A 90 15.13 -15.05 -9.64
N TRP A 91 14.75 -14.91 -10.90
CA TRP A 91 15.69 -15.01 -12.02
C TRP A 91 16.77 -13.93 -11.92
N GLU A 92 16.40 -12.67 -11.69
CA GLU A 92 17.34 -11.57 -11.45
C GLU A 92 18.20 -11.83 -10.20
N LYS A 93 17.60 -12.26 -9.09
CA LYS A 93 18.34 -12.54 -7.85
C LYS A 93 19.28 -13.74 -7.93
N THR A 94 19.13 -14.62 -8.92
CA THR A 94 20.02 -15.77 -9.14
C THR A 94 21.12 -15.48 -10.17
N GLU A 95 21.32 -14.22 -10.56
CA GLU A 95 22.38 -13.79 -11.45
C GLU A 95 23.79 -14.08 -10.90
N PHE A 96 23.97 -14.08 -9.58
CA PHE A 96 25.25 -14.44 -8.93
C PHE A 96 25.78 -15.83 -9.32
N VAL A 97 24.91 -16.75 -9.76
CA VAL A 97 25.31 -18.09 -10.23
C VAL A 97 26.14 -18.00 -11.53
N GLN A 98 25.96 -16.93 -12.31
CA GLN A 98 26.75 -16.69 -13.52
C GLN A 98 28.21 -16.34 -13.22
N GLU A 99 28.47 -15.76 -12.05
CA GLU A 99 29.81 -15.33 -11.62
C GLU A 99 30.71 -16.51 -11.20
N TRP A 100 30.17 -17.73 -11.08
CA TRP A 100 30.92 -18.90 -10.63
C TRP A 100 31.91 -19.38 -11.70
N ARG A 101 33.18 -19.00 -11.56
CA ARG A 101 34.25 -19.23 -12.55
C ARG A 101 34.42 -20.70 -12.96
N PHE A 102 34.16 -21.64 -12.05
CA PHE A 102 34.46 -23.06 -12.24
C PHE A 102 33.30 -23.90 -12.79
N LEU A 103 32.14 -23.29 -13.08
CA LEU A 103 31.01 -24.02 -13.66
C LEU A 103 30.82 -23.78 -15.16
N PRO A 104 30.64 -24.84 -15.96
CA PRO A 104 30.15 -24.75 -17.34
C PRO A 104 28.82 -24.00 -17.43
N ALA A 105 28.63 -23.23 -18.51
CA ALA A 105 27.42 -22.44 -18.74
C ALA A 105 26.12 -23.24 -18.64
N LYS A 106 26.12 -24.51 -19.11
CA LYS A 106 24.97 -25.42 -19.01
C LYS A 106 24.62 -25.76 -17.55
N LEU A 107 25.61 -25.93 -16.67
CA LEU A 107 25.38 -26.22 -15.25
C LEU A 107 24.90 -24.98 -14.51
N LYS A 108 25.47 -23.80 -14.79
CA LYS A 108 25.01 -22.52 -14.24
C LYS A 108 23.53 -22.29 -14.53
N GLN A 109 23.14 -22.47 -15.80
CA GLN A 109 21.75 -22.30 -16.21
C GLN A 109 20.82 -23.32 -15.56
N SER A 110 21.25 -24.58 -15.45
CA SER A 110 20.48 -25.65 -14.78
C SER A 110 20.29 -25.40 -13.28
N ILE A 111 21.34 -24.92 -12.60
CA ILE A 111 21.25 -24.54 -11.17
C ILE A 111 20.30 -23.36 -11.01
N ARG A 112 20.44 -22.33 -11.85
CA ARG A 112 19.55 -21.16 -11.85
C ARG A 112 18.09 -21.56 -12.05
N SER A 113 17.79 -22.39 -13.06
CA SER A 113 16.43 -22.86 -13.32
C SER A 113 15.90 -23.69 -12.17
N LYS A 114 16.68 -24.62 -11.60
CA LYS A 114 16.27 -25.45 -10.46
C LYS A 114 15.95 -24.61 -9.23
N ILE A 115 16.77 -23.60 -8.92
CA ILE A 115 16.51 -22.68 -7.80
C ILE A 115 15.20 -21.93 -8.07
N VAL A 116 15.08 -21.29 -9.22
CA VAL A 116 13.90 -20.48 -9.56
C VAL A 116 12.63 -21.32 -9.56
N ASP A 117 12.64 -22.50 -10.19
CA ASP A 117 11.49 -23.39 -10.23
C ASP A 117 11.13 -23.94 -8.84
N ALA A 118 12.10 -24.29 -8.00
CA ALA A 118 11.84 -24.73 -6.63
C ALA A 118 11.14 -23.63 -5.81
N PHE A 119 11.65 -22.40 -5.86
CA PHE A 119 11.06 -21.28 -5.14
C PHE A 119 9.70 -20.85 -5.71
N VAL A 120 9.53 -20.86 -7.04
CA VAL A 120 8.23 -20.59 -7.68
C VAL A 120 7.21 -21.66 -7.29
N ASN A 121 7.60 -22.93 -7.23
CA ASN A 121 6.72 -24.02 -6.80
C ASN A 121 6.36 -23.90 -5.31
N LEU A 122 7.30 -23.53 -4.45
CA LEU A 122 7.03 -23.24 -3.04
C LEU A 122 6.07 -22.07 -2.88
N ALA A 123 6.33 -20.95 -3.57
CA ALA A 123 5.44 -19.78 -3.56
C ALA A 123 4.05 -20.12 -4.12
N GLY A 124 3.98 -20.91 -5.19
CA GLY A 124 2.73 -21.40 -5.76
C GLY A 124 1.95 -22.26 -4.78
N ASN A 125 2.59 -23.23 -4.13
CA ASN A 125 1.94 -24.06 -3.10
C ASN A 125 1.49 -23.22 -1.90
N LEU A 126 2.31 -22.25 -1.46
CA LEU A 126 1.97 -21.39 -0.33
C LEU A 126 0.74 -20.52 -0.68
N LEU A 127 0.75 -19.86 -1.84
CA LEU A 127 -0.34 -19.00 -2.29
C LEU A 127 -1.62 -19.78 -2.61
N ARG A 128 -1.52 -21.01 -3.13
CA ARG A 128 -2.70 -21.78 -3.57
C ARG A 128 -3.25 -22.76 -2.54
N LYS A 129 -2.45 -23.17 -1.56
CA LYS A 129 -2.85 -24.18 -0.56
C LYS A 129 -2.76 -23.65 0.86
N THR A 130 -1.64 -23.03 1.23
CA THR A 130 -1.43 -22.59 2.61
C THR A 130 -2.28 -21.36 2.94
N VAL A 131 -2.26 -20.33 2.09
CA VAL A 131 -3.02 -19.09 2.33
C VAL A 131 -4.54 -19.36 2.35
N PRO A 132 -5.14 -20.08 1.39
CA PRO A 132 -6.55 -20.45 1.46
C PRO A 132 -6.90 -21.26 2.72
N ARG A 133 -6.11 -22.28 3.06
CA ARG A 133 -6.33 -23.07 4.29
C ARG A 133 -6.24 -22.22 5.56
N MET A 134 -5.33 -21.24 5.62
CA MET A 134 -5.27 -20.32 6.75
C MET A 134 -6.51 -19.43 6.81
N ILE A 135 -7.01 -18.94 5.67
CA ILE A 135 -8.24 -18.14 5.57
C ILE A 135 -9.45 -18.97 6.04
N GLU A 136 -9.56 -20.23 5.61
CA GLU A 136 -10.60 -21.18 6.05
C GLU A 136 -10.49 -21.54 7.53
N GLN A 137 -9.29 -21.89 8.03
CA GLN A 137 -9.06 -22.26 9.43
C GLN A 137 -9.29 -21.10 10.39
N LEU A 138 -8.91 -19.88 10.00
CA LEU A 138 -9.22 -18.67 10.75
C LEU A 138 -10.72 -18.34 10.70
N ARG A 139 -11.51 -19.12 9.95
CA ARG A 139 -12.94 -18.93 9.67
C ARG A 139 -13.20 -17.52 9.15
N VAL A 140 -12.32 -16.98 8.31
CA VAL A 140 -12.54 -15.64 7.74
C VAL A 140 -13.87 -15.61 6.98
N GLU A 141 -14.25 -16.71 6.33
CA GLU A 141 -15.50 -16.77 5.55
C GLU A 141 -16.78 -16.80 6.40
N HIS A 142 -16.82 -17.62 7.46
CA HIS A 142 -17.97 -17.69 8.40
C HIS A 142 -17.97 -16.57 9.44
N ARG A 143 -16.80 -15.98 9.71
CA ARG A 143 -16.70 -14.83 10.57
C ARG A 143 -16.79 -13.53 9.80
N ILE A 144 -16.92 -13.47 8.46
CA ILE A 144 -17.22 -12.20 7.77
C ILE A 144 -18.51 -11.55 8.32
N ASP A 145 -19.51 -12.36 8.68
CA ASP A 145 -20.75 -11.87 9.27
C ASP A 145 -20.58 -11.43 10.75
N ASP A 146 -19.71 -12.08 11.52
CA ASP A 146 -19.33 -11.68 12.90
C ASP A 146 -18.21 -10.59 12.95
N PHE A 147 -17.47 -10.38 11.85
CA PHE A 147 -16.34 -9.44 11.72
C PHE A 147 -16.78 -8.03 11.35
N ASP A 148 -18.09 -7.79 11.24
CA ASP A 148 -18.65 -6.45 11.24
C ASP A 148 -18.14 -5.66 12.48
N PHE A 149 -17.74 -6.35 13.55
CA PHE A 149 -17.14 -5.75 14.75
C PHE A 149 -15.60 -5.64 14.75
N GLN A 150 -14.85 -6.55 14.09
CA GLN A 150 -13.37 -6.59 14.17
C GLN A 150 -12.65 -5.83 13.05
N PHE A 151 -13.29 -5.61 11.90
CA PHE A 151 -12.86 -4.59 10.95
C PHE A 151 -13.60 -3.27 11.23
N SER A 152 -13.65 -2.84 12.48
CA SER A 152 -14.18 -1.51 12.77
C SER A 152 -13.41 -0.45 11.98
N ILE A 153 -14.02 0.71 11.75
CA ILE A 153 -13.32 1.86 11.15
C ILE A 153 -12.04 2.17 11.93
N ASP A 154 -11.98 1.81 13.21
CA ASP A 154 -10.80 1.92 14.06
C ASP A 154 -9.65 0.98 13.65
N PHE A 155 -9.94 -0.23 13.17
CA PHE A 155 -8.92 -1.12 12.60
C PHE A 155 -8.30 -0.50 11.35
N PHE A 156 -9.12 -0.05 10.40
CA PHE A 156 -8.65 0.62 9.18
C PHE A 156 -7.90 1.90 9.51
N TYR A 157 -8.39 2.67 10.47
CA TYR A 157 -7.72 3.87 10.95
C TYR A 157 -6.36 3.55 11.59
N GLY A 158 -6.27 2.49 12.40
CA GLY A 158 -5.03 2.02 13.01
C GLY A 158 -4.00 1.60 11.97
N TYR A 159 -4.42 0.81 10.98
CA TYR A 159 -3.55 0.37 9.88
C TYR A 159 -3.11 1.55 9.00
N PHE A 160 -4.06 2.39 8.58
CA PHE A 160 -3.79 3.62 7.83
C PHE A 160 -2.83 4.52 8.58
N ARG A 161 -3.01 4.71 9.89
CA ARG A 161 -2.14 5.56 10.70
C ARG A 161 -0.70 5.07 10.69
N LYS A 162 -0.50 3.75 10.81
CA LYS A 162 0.83 3.13 10.92
C LYS A 162 1.56 3.10 9.58
N TYR A 163 0.90 2.65 8.52
CA TYR A 163 1.55 2.33 7.25
C TYR A 163 1.41 3.41 6.18
N VAL A 164 0.43 4.31 6.29
CA VAL A 164 0.15 5.33 5.26
C VAL A 164 0.35 6.72 5.83
N TYR A 165 -0.38 7.09 6.87
CA TYR A 165 -0.38 8.45 7.43
C TYR A 165 0.98 8.89 7.95
N LYS A 166 1.64 8.06 8.78
CA LYS A 166 2.97 8.39 9.34
C LYS A 166 4.04 8.54 8.24
N PRO A 167 4.20 7.58 7.31
CA PRO A 167 5.12 7.76 6.18
C PRO A 167 4.75 8.96 5.30
N MET A 168 3.47 9.18 5.02
CA MET A 168 3.00 10.29 4.20
C MET A 168 3.27 11.65 4.85
N LEU A 169 3.12 11.78 6.18
CA LEU A 169 3.54 12.97 6.92
C LEU A 169 5.03 13.25 6.74
N ILE A 170 5.88 12.23 6.90
CA ILE A 170 7.34 12.37 6.75
C ILE A 170 7.69 12.76 5.30
N ALA A 171 7.08 12.10 4.31
CA ALA A 171 7.30 12.37 2.90
C ALA A 171 6.87 13.79 2.52
N PHE A 172 5.67 14.22 2.90
CA PHE A 172 5.18 15.57 2.62
C PHE A 172 5.98 16.63 3.37
N LEU A 173 6.41 16.38 4.60
CA LEU A 173 7.29 17.29 5.34
C LEU A 173 8.62 17.46 4.60
N ALA A 174 9.27 16.36 4.19
CA ALA A 174 10.54 16.41 3.47
C ALA A 174 10.42 17.13 2.12
N VAL A 175 9.41 16.79 1.32
CA VAL A 175 9.18 17.42 0.01
C VAL A 175 8.86 18.92 0.16
N ASN A 176 7.97 19.30 1.07
CA ASN A 176 7.59 20.71 1.25
C ASN A 176 8.70 21.53 1.91
N PHE A 177 9.56 20.92 2.72
CA PHE A 177 10.77 21.57 3.23
C PHE A 177 11.74 21.89 2.09
N LEU A 178 11.99 20.93 1.17
CA LEU A 178 12.84 21.16 0.00
C LEU A 178 12.27 22.24 -0.92
N ILE A 179 10.96 22.20 -1.19
CA ILE A 179 10.26 23.25 -1.95
C ILE A 179 10.39 24.61 -1.24
N GLY A 180 10.24 24.62 0.09
CA GLY A 180 10.45 25.82 0.91
C GLY A 180 11.85 26.41 0.77
N ILE A 181 12.89 25.58 0.79
CA ILE A 181 14.27 26.00 0.56
C ILE A 181 14.45 26.54 -0.85
N MET A 182 13.92 25.85 -1.88
CA MET A 182 13.99 26.34 -3.26
C MET A 182 13.32 27.71 -3.40
N ASN A 183 12.11 27.87 -2.87
CA ASN A 183 11.39 29.15 -2.89
C ASN A 183 12.15 30.25 -2.14
N MET A 184 12.79 29.92 -1.03
CA MET A 184 13.66 30.85 -0.29
C MET A 184 14.86 31.30 -1.14
N ILE A 185 15.54 30.36 -1.82
CA ILE A 185 16.67 30.65 -2.70
C ILE A 185 16.21 31.53 -3.88
N PHE A 186 15.11 31.19 -4.54
CA PHE A 186 14.53 32.01 -5.62
C PHE A 186 14.21 33.44 -5.16
N PHE A 187 13.60 33.58 -3.98
CA PHE A 187 13.29 34.90 -3.42
C PHE A 187 14.55 35.74 -3.15
N LEU A 188 15.63 35.11 -2.67
CA LEU A 188 16.91 35.78 -2.43
C LEU A 188 17.69 36.13 -3.71
N ILE A 189 17.39 35.47 -4.84
CA ILE A 189 18.00 35.79 -6.14
C ILE A 189 17.25 36.93 -6.83
N VAL A 190 15.93 37.00 -6.67
CA VAL A 190 15.06 37.97 -7.35
C VAL A 190 15.03 39.34 -6.64
N VAL A 191 15.27 39.37 -5.31
CA VAL A 191 15.28 40.58 -4.47
C VAL A 191 16.70 41.00 -4.14
#